data_AF-A0A183SEP3-F1
#
_entry.id   AF-A0A183SEP3-F1
#
_cell.length_a   1.000
_cell.length_b   1.000
_cell.length_c   1.000
_cell.angle_alpha   90.00
_cell.angle_beta   90.00
_cell.angle_gamma   90.00
#
_symmetry.space_group_name_H-M   'P 1'
#
loop_
_entity.id
_entity.type
_entity.pdbx_description
1 polymer ?
#
loop_
_entity_poly.entity_id
_entity_poly.type
_entity_poly.pdbx_seq_one_letter_code
_entity_poly.pdbx_strand_id
1 'polypeptide(L)'
;MGSSEILTTSVSVTHLFDLYILGTLRDTSIVAPQPFFDLTFFTFLRRDHHNHLERKRRASIKGSYSDLREAIPGLRGSKASRAVTLQRAVEYIEELHRRNREHTLCVDTLTRQNEALDRQACYSVFVAVSTSDNFEYYTYAKYASIVLAKLLTSISFTPISPLICEYYSVSPQKLLPTTRIGDLCD
;
A
#
# COMPACT_ATOMS: atom_id res chain seq x y z
N MET A 1 27.29 43.15 -0.81
CA MET A 1 28.01 42.22 0.08
C MET A 1 28.42 41.04 -0.78
N GLY A 2 29.73 40.91 -0.98
CA GLY A 2 30.35 40.22 -2.12
C GLY A 2 30.25 38.71 -2.05
N SER A 3 30.02 38.15 -3.24
CA SER A 3 30.06 36.73 -3.59
C SER A 3 31.44 36.13 -3.32
N SER A 4 31.48 35.00 -2.63
CA SER A 4 32.65 34.12 -2.62
C SER A 4 32.20 32.75 -3.15
N GLU A 5 32.19 32.65 -4.47
CA GLU A 5 32.10 31.39 -5.21
C GLU A 5 33.40 30.62 -4.96
N ILE A 6 33.29 29.52 -4.22
CA ILE A 6 34.38 28.56 -4.07
C ILE A 6 34.45 27.80 -5.40
N LEU A 7 35.35 28.25 -6.27
CA LEU A 7 35.69 27.59 -7.53
C LEU A 7 36.37 26.25 -7.19
N THR A 8 35.59 25.19 -7.05
CA THR A 8 36.13 23.83 -7.01
C THR A 8 36.59 23.47 -8.43
N THR A 9 37.82 23.83 -8.77
CA THR A 9 38.47 23.40 -10.00
C THR A 9 38.70 21.89 -9.91
N SER A 10 37.74 21.12 -10.41
CA SER A 10 37.97 19.72 -10.76
C SER A 10 38.94 19.69 -11.94
N VAL A 11 40.23 19.60 -11.66
CA VAL A 11 41.21 19.30 -12.70
C VAL A 11 40.93 17.87 -13.15
N SER A 12 40.20 17.74 -14.25
CA SER A 12 39.93 16.47 -14.92
C SER A 12 41.26 15.80 -15.28
N VAL A 13 41.36 14.49 -15.06
CA VAL A 13 42.57 13.67 -15.32
C VAL A 13 43.08 13.81 -16.76
N THR A 14 42.21 14.21 -17.69
CA THR A 14 42.56 14.56 -19.08
C THR A 14 43.54 15.73 -19.16
N HIS A 15 43.37 16.76 -18.33
CA HIS A 15 44.23 17.96 -18.33
C HIS A 15 45.64 17.68 -17.79
N LEU A 16 45.80 16.70 -16.89
CA LEU A 16 47.11 16.29 -16.39
C LEU A 16 47.88 15.43 -17.41
N PHE A 17 47.16 14.68 -18.25
CA PHE A 17 47.76 14.00 -19.40
C PHE A 17 48.20 14.99 -20.49
N ASP A 18 47.39 16.02 -20.77
CA ASP A 18 47.71 17.03 -21.79
C ASP A 18 48.94 17.88 -21.41
N LEU A 19 49.12 18.22 -20.12
CA LEU A 19 50.32 18.90 -19.62
C LEU A 19 51.57 18.01 -19.66
N TYR A 20 51.42 16.69 -19.55
CA TYR A 20 52.53 15.74 -19.63
C TYR A 20 52.98 15.50 -21.08
N ILE A 21 52.06 15.54 -22.05
CA ILE A 21 52.37 15.34 -23.47
C ILE A 21 52.90 16.61 -24.14
N LEU A 22 52.43 17.80 -23.75
CA LEU A 22 52.90 19.07 -24.34
C LEU A 22 54.24 19.57 -23.78
N GLY A 23 54.77 18.94 -22.73
CA GLY A 23 56.04 19.32 -22.08
C GLY A 23 57.31 18.70 -22.68
N THR A 24 57.23 17.86 -23.71
CA THR A 24 58.35 17.00 -24.16
C THR A 24 58.93 17.35 -25.53
N LEU A 25 58.87 18.63 -25.96
CA LEU A 25 59.58 19.09 -27.16
C LEU A 25 60.24 20.44 -26.92
N ARG A 26 61.26 20.48 -26.06
CA ARG A 26 62.33 21.49 -26.15
C ARG A 26 63.65 20.95 -25.61
N ASP A 27 64.42 20.41 -26.54
CA ASP A 27 65.87 20.31 -26.64
C ASP A 27 66.78 19.99 -25.43
N THR A 28 67.69 19.07 -25.74
CA THR A 28 69.04 18.82 -25.17
C THR A 28 69.17 18.02 -23.86
N SER A 29 69.61 16.77 -24.05
CA SER A 29 70.61 16.09 -23.23
C SER A 29 70.35 15.98 -21.73
N ILE A 30 69.25 15.35 -21.32
CA ILE A 30 69.16 14.71 -20.00
C ILE A 30 68.42 13.38 -20.20
N VAL A 31 69.07 12.31 -19.74
CA VAL A 31 68.58 10.93 -19.65
C VAL A 31 67.07 10.86 -19.57
N ALA A 32 66.43 10.28 -20.60
CA ALA A 32 65.02 9.94 -20.54
C ALA A 32 64.78 9.11 -19.27
N PRO A 33 63.96 9.58 -18.30
CA PRO A 33 63.56 8.70 -17.23
C PRO A 33 62.73 7.61 -17.89
N GLN A 34 63.16 6.36 -17.69
CA GLN A 34 62.42 5.15 -18.05
C GLN A 34 60.94 5.30 -17.65
N PRO A 35 59.99 4.63 -18.33
CA PRO A 35 58.58 4.69 -17.96
C PRO A 35 58.41 4.04 -16.58
N PHE A 36 58.59 4.83 -15.54
CA PHE A 36 58.37 4.44 -14.17
C PHE A 36 56.85 4.46 -13.98
N PHE A 37 56.19 3.43 -14.51
CA PHE A 37 54.88 2.97 -14.05
C PHE A 37 55.05 2.51 -12.60
N ASP A 38 55.23 3.50 -11.73
CA ASP A 38 55.55 3.29 -10.34
C ASP A 38 54.32 2.72 -9.62
N LEU A 39 54.56 1.91 -8.60
CA LEU A 39 53.55 1.45 -7.65
C LEU A 39 52.75 2.63 -7.08
N THR A 40 53.37 3.81 -6.97
CA THR A 40 52.71 5.06 -6.57
C THR A 40 51.60 5.48 -7.53
N PHE A 41 51.82 5.41 -8.86
CA PHE A 41 50.80 5.72 -9.87
C PHE A 41 49.63 4.73 -9.79
N PHE A 42 49.91 3.43 -9.68
CA PHE A 42 48.87 2.42 -9.55
C PHE A 42 48.05 2.57 -8.24
N THR A 43 48.70 2.90 -7.13
CA THR A 43 47.98 3.18 -5.86
C THR A 43 47.15 4.45 -5.93
N PHE A 44 47.60 5.48 -6.67
CA PHE A 44 46.83 6.69 -6.91
C PHE A 44 45.56 6.40 -7.73
N LEU A 45 45.68 5.65 -8.83
CA LEU A 45 44.51 5.21 -9.62
C LEU A 45 43.52 4.40 -8.78
N ARG A 46 44.02 3.50 -7.93
CA ARG A 46 43.18 2.72 -7.00
C ARG A 46 42.44 3.63 -6.01
N ARG A 47 43.11 4.66 -5.47
CA ARG A 47 42.51 5.65 -4.56
C ARG A 47 41.47 6.51 -5.27
N ASP A 48 41.75 6.98 -6.49
CA ASP A 48 40.79 7.79 -7.25
C ASP A 48 39.55 7.00 -7.63
N HIS A 49 39.73 5.76 -8.11
CA HIS A 49 38.61 4.86 -8.38
C HIS A 49 37.75 4.63 -7.12
N HIS A 50 38.39 4.35 -5.98
CA HIS A 50 37.69 4.20 -4.70
C HIS A 50 36.92 5.49 -4.33
N ASN A 51 37.55 6.66 -4.47
CA ASN A 51 36.93 7.95 -4.20
C ASN A 51 35.72 8.22 -5.12
N HIS A 52 35.82 7.84 -6.41
CA HIS A 52 34.74 7.95 -7.36
C HIS A 52 33.53 7.10 -6.93
N LEU A 53 33.75 5.83 -6.59
CA LEU A 53 32.71 4.94 -6.10
C LEU A 53 32.07 5.47 -4.81
N GLU A 54 32.86 6.02 -3.89
CA GLU A 54 32.32 6.59 -2.65
C GLU A 54 31.52 7.87 -2.88
N ARG A 55 31.88 8.70 -3.86
CA ARG A 55 31.04 9.85 -4.27
C ARG A 55 29.69 9.36 -4.82
N LYS A 56 29.71 8.34 -5.68
CA LYS A 56 28.48 7.73 -6.23
C LYS A 56 27.60 7.16 -5.11
N ARG A 57 28.20 6.44 -4.15
CA ARG A 57 27.49 5.90 -2.98
C ARG A 57 26.86 7.01 -2.13
N ARG A 58 27.60 8.08 -1.82
CA ARG A 58 27.09 9.23 -1.06
C ARG A 58 25.96 9.96 -1.80
N ALA A 59 26.04 10.09 -3.12
CA ALA A 59 24.99 10.69 -3.93
C ALA A 59 23.70 9.85 -3.89
N SER A 60 23.81 8.53 -4.00
CA SER A 60 22.66 7.61 -3.86
C SER A 60 21.99 7.75 -2.49
N ILE A 61 22.78 7.75 -1.40
CA ILE A 61 22.24 7.96 -0.05
C ILE A 61 21.55 9.32 0.07
N LYS A 62 22.17 10.38 -0.47
CA LYS A 62 21.55 11.72 -0.48
C LYS A 62 20.20 11.69 -1.21
N GLY A 63 20.10 10.96 -2.32
CA GLY A 63 18.84 10.71 -3.03
C GLY A 63 17.79 10.04 -2.13
N SER A 64 18.14 8.92 -1.48
CA SER A 64 17.22 8.21 -0.58
C SER A 64 16.71 9.07 0.59
N TYR A 65 17.54 9.98 1.12
CA TYR A 65 17.09 10.94 2.13
C TYR A 65 16.10 11.97 1.58
N SER A 66 16.23 12.37 0.31
CA SER A 66 15.25 13.23 -0.35
C SER A 66 13.92 12.50 -0.52
N ASP A 67 13.96 11.26 -1.02
CA ASP A 67 12.76 10.44 -1.21
C ASP A 67 12.03 10.20 0.11
N LEU A 68 12.78 9.92 1.18
CA LEU A 68 12.22 9.73 2.52
C LEU A 68 11.50 11.01 3.02
N ARG A 69 12.04 12.20 2.77
CA ARG A 69 11.36 13.46 3.16
C ARG A 69 10.08 13.69 2.41
N GLU A 70 10.05 13.37 1.12
CA GLU A 70 8.84 13.48 0.31
C GLU A 70 7.76 12.51 0.79
N ALA A 71 8.13 11.36 1.36
CA ALA A 71 7.17 10.44 1.97
C ALA A 71 6.58 10.96 3.30
N ILE A 72 7.32 11.77 4.06
CA ILE A 72 6.94 12.22 5.40
C ILE A 72 6.15 13.53 5.34
N PRO A 73 4.88 13.56 5.80
CA PRO A 73 4.11 14.79 5.93
C PRO A 73 4.82 15.82 6.82
N GLY A 74 4.83 17.09 6.39
CA GLY A 74 5.52 18.18 7.09
C GLY A 74 7.01 18.32 6.79
N LEU A 75 7.64 17.35 6.11
CA LEU A 75 9.02 17.45 5.64
C LEU A 75 9.16 17.58 4.11
N ARG A 76 8.08 17.42 3.36
CA ARG A 76 8.05 17.59 1.89
C ARG A 76 8.57 18.96 1.47
N GLY A 77 9.47 19.00 0.48
CA GLY A 77 10.10 20.22 0.01
C GLY A 77 11.01 20.93 1.03
N SER A 78 11.21 20.36 2.22
CA SER A 78 12.01 20.98 3.28
C SER A 78 13.51 20.61 3.20
N LYS A 79 14.36 21.49 3.71
CA LYS A 79 15.80 21.25 3.89
C LYS A 79 16.14 20.68 5.27
N ALA A 80 15.27 19.83 5.83
CA ALA A 80 15.48 19.24 7.15
C ALA A 80 16.84 18.54 7.29
N SER A 81 17.39 18.42 8.50
CA SER A 81 18.65 17.69 8.70
C SER A 81 18.44 16.17 8.58
N ARG A 82 19.52 15.39 8.40
CA ARG A 82 19.42 13.91 8.35
C ARG A 82 18.86 13.35 9.65
N ALA A 83 19.33 13.84 10.80
CA ALA A 83 18.85 13.43 12.11
C ALA A 83 17.34 13.69 12.27
N VAL A 84 16.89 14.91 11.92
CA VAL A 84 15.46 15.26 11.97
C VAL A 84 14.63 14.40 11.02
N THR A 85 15.15 14.12 9.81
CA THR A 85 14.46 13.26 8.84
C THR A 85 14.21 11.87 9.42
N LEU A 86 15.23 11.26 10.04
CA LEU A 86 15.11 9.93 10.65
C LEU A 86 14.16 9.96 11.85
N GLN A 87 14.28 10.96 12.72
CA GLN A 87 13.39 11.12 13.88
C GLN A 87 11.92 11.23 13.47
N ARG A 88 11.62 12.10 12.51
CA ARG A 88 10.24 12.26 11.99
C ARG A 88 9.76 11.02 11.24
N ALA A 89 10.64 10.27 10.60
CA ALA A 89 10.27 9.02 9.95
C ALA A 89 9.77 7.99 10.98
N VAL A 90 10.48 7.86 12.10
CA VAL A 90 10.09 6.96 13.20
C VAL A 90 8.73 7.38 13.77
N GLU A 91 8.59 8.65 14.15
CA GLU A 91 7.32 9.20 14.66
C GLU A 91 6.16 8.97 13.68
N TYR A 92 6.41 9.16 12.39
CA TYR A 92 5.37 8.98 11.38
C TYR A 92 4.97 7.52 11.17
N ILE A 93 5.91 6.57 11.26
CA ILE A 93 5.62 5.14 11.20
C ILE A 93 4.77 4.71 12.41
N GLU A 94 5.12 5.17 13.61
CA GLU A 94 4.34 4.90 14.83
C GLU A 94 2.91 5.44 14.71
N GLU A 95 2.77 6.65 14.18
CA GLU A 95 1.48 7.28 13.91
C GLU A 95 0.67 6.52 12.84
N LEU A 96 1.31 6.03 11.77
CA LEU A 96 0.66 5.18 10.77
C LEU A 96 0.15 3.88 11.39
N HIS A 97 0.94 3.23 12.25
CA HIS A 97 0.49 2.05 12.98
C HIS A 97 -0.70 2.34 13.88
N ARG A 98 -0.71 3.48 14.59
CA ARG A 98 -1.83 3.92 15.43
C ARG A 98 -3.09 4.12 14.60
N ARG A 99 -3.03 4.91 13.53
CA ARG A 99 -4.18 5.19 12.65
C ARG A 99 -4.70 3.94 11.95
N ASN A 100 -3.83 3.04 11.52
CA ASN A 100 -4.27 1.77 10.94
C ASN A 100 -5.09 0.94 11.93
N ARG A 101 -4.66 0.85 13.21
CA ARG A 101 -5.45 0.17 14.24
C ARG A 101 -6.81 0.82 14.46
N GLU A 102 -6.85 2.15 14.55
CA GLU A 102 -8.11 2.90 14.72
C GLU A 102 -9.05 2.71 13.53
N HIS A 103 -8.52 2.74 12.31
CA HIS A 103 -9.29 2.48 11.11
C HIS A 103 -9.82 1.05 11.07
N THR A 104 -9.02 0.05 11.45
CA THR A 104 -9.49 -1.34 11.57
C THR A 104 -10.64 -1.47 12.56
N LEU A 105 -10.52 -0.87 13.75
CA LEU A 105 -11.59 -0.88 14.75
C LEU A 105 -12.85 -0.16 14.26
N CYS A 106 -12.68 0.94 13.53
CA CYS A 106 -13.79 1.67 12.92
C CYS A 106 -14.51 0.81 11.88
N VAL A 107 -13.76 0.17 10.97
CA VAL A 107 -14.31 -0.77 9.98
C VAL A 107 -15.07 -1.90 10.67
N ASP A 108 -14.50 -2.53 11.69
CA ASP A 108 -15.18 -3.62 12.43
C ASP A 108 -16.47 -3.15 13.08
N THR A 109 -16.46 -1.94 13.66
CA THR A 109 -17.64 -1.35 14.28
C THR A 109 -18.74 -1.08 13.25
N LEU A 110 -18.38 -0.47 12.12
CA LEU A 110 -19.31 -0.17 11.03
C LEU A 110 -19.87 -1.46 10.41
N THR A 111 -19.05 -2.49 10.24
CA THR A 111 -19.51 -3.80 9.75
C THR A 111 -20.55 -4.41 10.68
N ARG A 112 -20.32 -4.40 12.01
CA ARG A 112 -21.31 -4.90 12.99
C ARG A 112 -22.59 -4.09 12.99
N GLN A 113 -22.50 -2.78 12.82
CA GLN A 113 -23.67 -1.90 12.70
C GLN A 113 -24.48 -2.22 11.43
N ASN A 114 -23.81 -2.40 10.29
CA ASN A 114 -24.45 -2.81 9.05
C ASN A 114 -25.15 -4.17 9.21
N GLU A 115 -24.48 -5.17 9.79
CA GLU A 115 -25.09 -6.48 10.06
C GLU A 115 -26.31 -6.40 11.00
N ALA A 116 -26.31 -5.47 11.96
CA ALA A 116 -27.46 -5.26 12.84
C ALA A 116 -28.63 -4.60 12.11
N LEU A 117 -28.34 -3.60 11.28
CA LEU A 117 -29.33 -2.92 10.44
C LEU A 117 -29.92 -3.87 9.39
N ASP A 118 -29.10 -4.70 8.76
CA ASP A 118 -29.55 -5.71 7.80
C ASP A 118 -30.48 -6.73 8.46
N ARG A 119 -30.14 -7.17 9.68
CA ARG A 119 -31.02 -8.03 10.49
C ARG A 119 -32.34 -7.34 10.82
N GLN A 120 -32.31 -6.07 11.22
CA GLN A 120 -33.52 -5.31 11.53
C GLN A 120 -34.39 -5.11 10.29
N ALA A 121 -33.78 -4.79 9.14
CA ALA A 121 -34.48 -4.65 7.87
C ALA A 121 -35.13 -5.97 7.46
N CYS A 122 -34.39 -7.09 7.54
CA CYS A 122 -34.91 -8.42 7.25
C CYS A 122 -36.09 -8.78 8.16
N TYR A 123 -35.98 -8.53 9.47
CA TYR A 123 -37.07 -8.74 10.42
C TYR A 123 -38.29 -7.87 10.10
N SER A 124 -38.09 -6.60 9.76
CA SER A 124 -39.20 -5.69 9.42
C SER A 124 -39.96 -6.14 8.17
N VAL A 125 -39.24 -6.59 7.13
CA VAL A 125 -39.82 -7.16 5.91
C VAL A 125 -40.57 -8.45 6.24
N PHE A 126 -39.99 -9.33 7.05
CA PHE A 126 -40.65 -10.56 7.49
C PHE A 126 -41.99 -10.26 8.19
N VAL A 127 -41.98 -9.35 9.18
CA VAL A 127 -43.19 -8.96 9.90
C VAL A 127 -44.24 -8.38 8.95
N ALA A 128 -43.87 -7.43 8.09
CA ALA A 128 -44.79 -6.82 7.13
C ALA A 128 -45.42 -7.84 6.18
N VAL A 129 -44.67 -8.86 5.76
CA VAL A 129 -45.16 -9.96 4.93
C VAL A 129 -46.11 -10.85 5.75
N SER A 130 -45.76 -11.22 6.99
CA SER A 130 -46.58 -12.07 7.87
C SER A 130 -47.88 -11.43 8.36
N THR A 131 -47.96 -10.10 8.44
CA THR A 131 -49.18 -9.38 8.82
C THR A 131 -50.05 -8.97 7.63
N SER A 132 -49.64 -9.28 6.40
CA SER A 132 -50.42 -8.99 5.20
C SER A 132 -51.51 -10.05 5.00
N ASP A 133 -52.78 -9.64 5.07
CA ASP A 133 -53.94 -10.52 4.83
C ASP A 133 -54.09 -10.97 3.36
N ASN A 134 -53.18 -10.57 2.48
CA ASN A 134 -53.18 -10.96 1.06
C ASN A 134 -52.51 -12.33 0.84
N PHE A 135 -53.33 -13.38 0.88
CA PHE A 135 -52.91 -14.79 0.74
C PHE A 135 -52.12 -15.09 -0.56
N GLU A 136 -52.45 -14.42 -1.67
CA GLU A 136 -51.73 -14.56 -2.96
C GLU A 136 -50.32 -13.94 -2.93
N TYR A 137 -50.13 -12.84 -2.21
CA TYR A 137 -48.82 -12.19 -2.11
C TYR A 137 -47.87 -13.02 -1.24
N TYR A 138 -48.38 -13.62 -0.16
CA TYR A 138 -47.60 -14.46 0.75
C TYR A 138 -47.08 -15.73 0.06
N THR A 139 -47.94 -16.38 -0.72
CA THR A 139 -47.57 -17.58 -1.49
C THR A 139 -46.56 -17.24 -2.59
N TYR A 140 -46.74 -16.14 -3.33
CA TYR A 140 -45.77 -15.69 -4.33
C TYR A 140 -44.40 -15.32 -3.73
N ALA A 141 -44.37 -14.56 -2.63
CA ALA A 141 -43.13 -14.18 -1.95
C ALA A 141 -42.39 -15.41 -1.38
N LYS A 142 -43.12 -16.42 -0.89
CA LYS A 142 -42.54 -17.67 -0.39
C LYS A 142 -41.99 -18.55 -1.53
N TYR A 143 -42.67 -18.62 -2.67
CA TYR A 143 -42.15 -19.31 -3.85
C TYR A 143 -40.90 -18.60 -4.43
N ALA A 144 -40.94 -17.28 -4.55
CA ALA A 144 -39.82 -16.48 -5.07
C ALA A 144 -38.56 -16.62 -4.20
N SER A 145 -38.70 -16.63 -2.88
CA SER A 145 -37.56 -16.80 -1.96
C SER A 145 -36.95 -18.21 -2.01
N ILE A 146 -37.74 -19.27 -2.24
CA ILE A 146 -37.24 -20.63 -2.46
C ILE A 146 -36.50 -20.75 -3.80
N VAL A 147 -37.04 -20.14 -4.86
CA VAL A 147 -36.41 -20.14 -6.20
C VAL A 147 -35.09 -19.38 -6.17
N LEU A 148 -35.06 -18.21 -5.52
CA LEU A 148 -33.84 -17.42 -5.36
C LEU A 148 -32.78 -18.16 -4.55
N ALA A 149 -33.16 -18.82 -3.44
CA ALA A 149 -32.23 -19.64 -2.65
C ALA A 149 -31.59 -20.75 -3.47
N LYS A 150 -32.40 -21.49 -4.25
CA LYS A 150 -31.92 -22.56 -5.14
C LYS A 150 -30.98 -22.02 -6.22
N LEU A 151 -31.26 -20.85 -6.79
CA LEU A 151 -30.39 -20.20 -7.77
C LEU A 151 -29.06 -19.77 -7.15
N LEU A 152 -29.09 -19.17 -5.95
CA LEU A 152 -27.90 -18.72 -5.24
C LEU A 152 -27.00 -19.87 -4.77
N THR A 153 -27.56 -21.04 -4.43
CA THR A 153 -26.77 -22.24 -4.10
C THR A 153 -26.22 -22.98 -5.31
N SER A 154 -26.79 -22.77 -6.50
CA SER A 154 -26.33 -23.38 -7.76
C SER A 154 -25.16 -22.61 -8.39
N ILE A 155 -25.01 -21.35 -8.02
CA ILE A 155 -23.88 -20.50 -8.39
C ILE A 155 -22.90 -20.59 -7.23
N SER A 156 -21.64 -20.96 -7.47
CA SER A 156 -20.60 -21.12 -6.46
C SER A 156 -20.16 -19.77 -5.85
N PHE A 157 -21.08 -19.08 -5.18
CA PHE A 157 -20.82 -17.88 -4.41
C PHE A 157 -20.56 -18.30 -2.97
N THR A 158 -19.36 -18.04 -2.47
CA THR A 158 -19.06 -18.15 -1.05
C THR A 158 -20.06 -17.25 -0.28
N PRO A 159 -20.75 -17.77 0.75
CA PRO A 159 -21.81 -17.00 1.39
C PRO A 159 -21.21 -15.79 2.11
N ILE A 160 -21.66 -14.60 1.73
CA ILE A 160 -21.29 -13.31 2.33
C ILE A 160 -21.86 -13.16 3.76
N SER A 161 -22.78 -14.02 4.21
CA SER A 161 -23.22 -14.01 5.60
C SER A 161 -23.86 -15.33 6.05
N PRO A 162 -23.49 -15.91 7.20
CA PRO A 162 -24.05 -17.16 7.71
C PRO A 162 -25.53 -17.07 8.12
N LEU A 163 -26.09 -15.85 8.25
CA LEU A 163 -27.48 -15.63 8.69
C LEU A 163 -28.54 -16.00 7.64
N ILE A 164 -28.19 -16.01 6.34
CA ILE A 164 -29.14 -16.44 5.30
C ILE A 164 -29.44 -17.93 5.44
N CYS A 165 -28.50 -18.75 5.91
CA CYS A 165 -28.64 -20.20 6.00
C CYS A 165 -29.59 -20.64 7.13
N GLU A 166 -29.66 -19.88 8.23
CA GLU A 166 -30.51 -20.21 9.38
C GLU A 166 -32.01 -20.00 9.06
N TYR A 167 -32.32 -19.08 8.13
CA TYR A 167 -33.69 -18.82 7.64
C TYR A 167 -34.28 -20.01 6.85
N TYR A 168 -33.45 -20.89 6.28
CA TYR A 168 -33.90 -22.02 5.44
C TYR A 168 -33.96 -23.37 6.15
N SER A 169 -33.58 -23.47 7.43
CA SER A 169 -33.48 -24.76 8.15
C SER A 169 -34.75 -25.16 8.93
N VAL A 170 -35.84 -24.39 8.89
CA VAL A 170 -37.10 -24.75 9.57
C VAL A 170 -37.88 -25.76 8.69
N SER A 171 -37.91 -27.02 9.14
CA SER A 171 -38.52 -28.15 8.42
C SER A 171 -40.05 -28.03 8.22
N PRO A 172 -40.62 -28.49 7.09
CA PRO A 172 -42.01 -28.23 6.70
C PRO A 172 -43.05 -29.27 7.17
N GLN A 173 -42.81 -30.03 8.25
CA GLN A 173 -43.57 -31.27 8.53
C GLN A 173 -44.71 -31.19 9.57
N LYS A 174 -45.14 -30.01 10.03
CA LYS A 174 -46.35 -29.90 10.87
C LYS A 174 -47.14 -28.65 10.53
N LEU A 175 -48.17 -28.82 9.69
CA LEU A 175 -49.55 -28.35 9.91
C LEU A 175 -50.34 -28.58 8.61
N LEU A 176 -50.88 -29.80 8.45
CA LEU A 176 -52.10 -30.01 7.68
C LEU A 176 -53.24 -30.00 8.70
N PRO A 177 -54.16 -29.02 8.68
CA PRO A 177 -55.47 -29.22 9.27
C PRO A 177 -56.28 -30.03 8.26
N THR A 178 -56.47 -31.32 8.55
CA THR A 178 -57.59 -32.07 8.00
C THR A 178 -58.87 -31.50 8.62
N THR A 179 -59.64 -30.74 7.86
CA THR A 179 -61.03 -30.50 8.23
C THR A 179 -61.85 -30.41 6.96
N ARG A 180 -62.77 -31.39 6.81
CA ARG A 180 -63.76 -31.44 5.74
C ARG A 180 -64.66 -30.22 5.86
N ILE A 181 -64.79 -29.49 4.77
CA ILE A 181 -65.84 -28.51 4.55
C ILE A 181 -67.14 -29.32 4.43
N GLY A 182 -67.96 -29.36 5.49
CA GLY A 182 -69.15 -30.21 5.51
C GLY A 182 -70.11 -30.03 6.70
N ASP A 183 -69.68 -29.52 7.85
CA ASP A 183 -70.57 -29.36 9.00
C ASP A 183 -70.53 -27.90 9.50
N LEU A 184 -71.58 -27.14 9.17
CA LEU A 184 -72.18 -26.00 9.89
C LEU A 184 -73.08 -25.19 8.92
N CYS A 185 -74.10 -25.86 8.40
CA CYS A 185 -75.41 -25.25 8.19
C CYS A 185 -76.34 -25.91 9.23
N ASP A 186 -76.63 -25.16 10.30
CA ASP A 186 -77.90 -25.06 11.03
C ASP A 186 -77.68 -24.28 12.35
#